data_AF-A0A1Y4P0Z9-F1
#
_entry.id   AF-A0A1Y4P0Z9-F1
#
_cell.length_a   1.000
_cell.length_b   1.000
_cell.length_c   1.000
_cell.angle_alpha   90.00
_cell.angle_beta   90.00
_cell.angle_gamma   90.00
#
_symmetry.space_group_name_H-M   'P 1'
#
loop_
_entity.id
_entity.type
_entity.pdbx_description
1 polymer ?
#
loop_
_entity_poly.entity_id
_entity_poly.type
_entity_poly.pdbx_seq_one_letter_code
_entity_poly.pdbx_strand_id
1 'polypeptide(L)'
;MRQNNAAGHVAALVTILIWGTTFISTKVLLTDFQPIEILFFRFVMGLFALLIACPHRMKGTTGRQELVFAGAGLCGVCLYYLLENIALTCTMASNVGVIISVAPFFTVILSHLFLKQEEKLGAGFFVGFVVAMAGIALISFNGAAVELSPAGGFCADPA
;
A
#
# COMPACT_ATOMS: atom_id res chain seq x y z
N MET A 1 -22.32 -6.70 -22.47
CA MET A 1 -21.28 -5.65 -22.33
C MET A 1 -20.01 -6.18 -22.96
N ARG A 2 -19.55 -5.59 -24.07
CA ARG A 2 -18.34 -6.04 -24.78
C ARG A 2 -17.14 -5.65 -23.90
N GLN A 3 -16.47 -6.61 -23.27
CA GLN A 3 -15.25 -6.37 -22.48
C GLN A 3 -14.20 -5.79 -23.43
N ASN A 4 -14.08 -4.47 -23.43
CA ASN A 4 -13.06 -3.79 -24.21
C ASN A 4 -11.75 -3.89 -23.44
N ASN A 5 -11.07 -5.03 -23.56
CA ASN A 5 -9.84 -5.33 -22.82
C ASN A 5 -8.81 -4.20 -22.94
N ALA A 6 -8.76 -3.51 -24.09
CA ALA A 6 -7.93 -2.33 -24.29
C ALA A 6 -8.24 -1.20 -23.29
N ALA A 7 -9.52 -0.88 -23.05
CA ALA A 7 -9.91 0.14 -22.08
C ALA A 7 -9.53 -0.25 -20.64
N GLY A 8 -9.62 -1.55 -20.30
CA GLY A 8 -9.17 -2.06 -19.00
C GLY A 8 -7.66 -1.91 -18.79
N HIS A 9 -6.85 -2.25 -19.80
CA HIS A 9 -5.39 -2.08 -19.73
C HIS A 9 -4.98 -0.61 -19.65
N VAL A 10 -5.66 0.27 -20.41
CA VAL A 10 -5.41 1.72 -20.35
C VAL A 10 -5.77 2.27 -18.96
N ALA A 11 -6.91 1.88 -18.40
CA ALA A 11 -7.28 2.28 -17.04
C ALA A 11 -6.24 1.84 -16.01
N ALA A 12 -5.76 0.58 -16.09
CA ALA A 12 -4.73 0.06 -15.20
C ALA A 12 -3.40 0.84 -15.33
N LEU A 13 -2.96 1.17 -16.55
CA LEU A 13 -1.77 1.98 -16.78
C LEU A 13 -1.90 3.36 -16.14
N VAL A 14 -3.04 4.02 -16.35
CA VAL A 14 -3.32 5.33 -15.74
C VAL A 14 -3.29 5.23 -14.21
N THR A 15 -3.88 4.19 -13.63
CA THR A 15 -3.85 3.96 -12.18
C THR A 15 -2.42 3.80 -11.67
N ILE A 16 -1.58 3.01 -12.34
CA ILE A 16 -0.18 2.79 -11.94
C ILE A 16 0.61 4.10 -11.99
N LEU A 17 0.40 4.92 -13.03
CA LEU A 17 1.05 6.23 -13.13
C LEU A 17 0.64 7.16 -11.99
N ILE A 18 -0.65 7.23 -11.67
CA ILE A 18 -1.18 8.05 -10.57
C ILE A 18 -0.64 7.55 -9.21
N TRP A 19 -0.59 6.23 -9.00
CA TRP A 19 -0.04 5.65 -7.77
C TRP A 19 1.45 5.93 -7.63
N GLY A 20 2.23 5.75 -8.70
CA GLY A 20 3.67 6.03 -8.70
C GLY A 20 4.00 7.49 -8.37
N THR A 21 3.27 8.44 -8.97
CA THR A 21 3.46 9.88 -8.67
C THR A 21 3.01 10.24 -7.26
N THR A 22 2.03 9.53 -6.70
CA THR A 22 1.57 9.74 -5.33
C THR A 22 2.69 9.52 -4.31
N PHE A 23 3.52 8.49 -4.46
CA PHE A 23 4.66 8.26 -3.55
C PHE A 23 5.66 9.41 -3.55
N ILE A 24 5.99 9.92 -4.73
CA ILE A 24 6.90 11.05 -4.89
C ILE A 24 6.29 12.31 -4.28
N SER A 25 5.03 12.59 -4.60
CA SER A 25 4.30 13.74 -4.03
C SER A 25 4.24 13.66 -2.51
N THR A 26 3.90 12.51 -1.94
CA THR A 26 3.84 12.33 -0.49
C THR A 26 5.20 12.53 0.16
N LYS A 27 6.29 12.04 -0.45
CA LYS A 27 7.65 12.28 0.06
C LYS A 27 8.00 13.77 0.10
N VAL A 28 7.55 14.55 -0.90
CA VAL A 28 7.70 16.01 -0.90
C VAL A 28 6.82 16.65 0.19
N LEU A 29 5.56 16.23 0.35
CA LEU A 29 4.71 16.79 1.40
C LEU A 29 5.23 16.48 2.81
N LEU A 30 5.90 15.34 3.00
CA LEU A 30 6.50 14.94 4.27
C LEU A 30 7.68 15.81 4.71
N THR A 31 8.17 16.75 3.89
CA THR A 31 9.16 17.75 4.35
C THR A 31 8.54 18.81 5.25
N ASP A 32 7.26 19.15 5.01
CA ASP A 32 6.57 20.23 5.72
C ASP A 32 5.44 19.74 6.63
N PHE A 33 4.91 18.53 6.37
CA PHE A 33 3.77 17.96 7.08
C PHE A 33 4.11 16.63 7.76
N GLN A 34 3.45 16.37 8.88
CA GLN A 34 3.56 15.06 9.54
C GLN A 34 2.79 13.98 8.78
N PRO A 35 3.23 12.70 8.83
CA PRO A 35 2.54 11.57 8.21
C PRO A 35 1.03 11.50 8.51
N ILE A 36 0.65 11.82 9.75
CA ILE A 36 -0.74 11.78 10.19
C ILE A 36 -1.58 12.93 9.63
N GLU A 37 -0.97 14.09 9.36
CA GLU A 37 -1.66 15.24 8.77
C GLU A 37 -1.97 14.97 7.29
N ILE A 38 -0.99 14.43 6.55
CA ILE A 38 -1.18 14.00 5.15
C ILE A 38 -2.29 12.95 5.08
N LEU A 39 -2.27 11.98 6.01
CA LEU A 39 -3.30 10.96 6.11
C LEU A 39 -4.67 11.59 6.38
N PHE A 40 -4.77 12.52 7.34
CA PHE A 40 -6.01 13.22 7.65
C PHE A 40 -6.59 13.94 6.42
N PHE A 41 -5.78 14.72 5.70
CA PHE A 41 -6.22 15.39 4.48
C PHE A 41 -6.67 14.38 3.41
N ARG A 42 -5.94 13.26 3.24
CA ARG A 42 -6.29 12.21 2.28
C ARG A 42 -7.66 11.59 2.60
N PHE A 43 -7.94 11.27 3.86
CA PHE A 43 -9.22 10.70 4.29
C PHE A 43 -10.37 11.70 4.18
N VAL A 44 -10.14 12.97 4.51
CA VAL A 44 -11.15 14.03 4.37
C VAL A 44 -11.50 14.25 2.89
N MET A 45 -10.50 14.40 2.02
CA MET A 45 -10.72 14.51 0.57
C MET A 45 -11.41 13.27 0.00
N GLY A 46 -10.99 12.08 0.44
CA GLY A 46 -11.61 10.81 0.05
C GLY A 46 -13.08 10.74 0.46
N LEU A 47 -13.43 11.20 1.66
CA LEU A 47 -14.81 11.28 2.13
C LEU A 47 -15.63 12.26 1.28
N PHE A 48 -15.11 13.47 1.02
CA PHE A 48 -15.81 14.43 0.16
C PHE A 48 -16.01 13.91 -1.27
N ALA A 49 -14.97 13.33 -1.86
CA ALA A 49 -15.05 12.72 -3.18
C ALA A 49 -16.08 11.59 -3.22
N LEU A 50 -16.14 10.75 -2.17
CA LEU A 50 -17.13 9.69 -2.05
C LEU A 50 -18.54 10.24 -1.90
N LEU A 51 -18.75 11.30 -1.12
CA LEU A 51 -20.06 11.96 -0.97
C LEU A 51 -20.54 12.58 -2.28
N ILE A 52 -19.64 13.16 -3.08
CA ILE A 52 -19.97 13.73 -4.39
C ILE A 52 -20.29 12.61 -5.41
N ALA A 53 -19.50 11.53 -5.44
CA ALA A 53 -19.66 10.43 -6.39
C ALA A 53 -20.87 9.54 -6.06
N CYS A 54 -21.12 9.29 -4.78
CA CYS A 54 -22.25 8.50 -4.27
C CYS A 54 -23.01 9.27 -3.18
N PRO A 55 -23.87 10.23 -3.57
CA PRO A 55 -24.70 10.96 -2.60
C PRO A 55 -25.79 10.09 -1.97
N HIS A 56 -26.02 8.88 -2.50
CA HIS A 56 -27.01 7.96 -1.96
C HIS A 56 -26.39 7.04 -0.89
N ARG A 57 -26.90 7.14 0.34
CA ARG A 57 -26.57 6.19 1.41
C ARG A 57 -27.00 4.78 0.97
N MET A 58 -26.11 3.80 1.08
CA MET A 58 -26.49 2.39 0.95
C MET A 58 -27.61 2.10 1.97
N LYS A 59 -28.80 1.74 1.48
CA LYS A 59 -29.92 1.30 2.32
C LYS A 59 -29.85 -0.22 2.46
N GLY A 60 -30.01 -0.74 3.68
CA GLY A 60 -30.02 -2.18 3.96
C GLY A 60 -28.77 -2.73 4.66
N THR A 61 -27.89 -1.86 5.17
CA THR A 61 -26.76 -2.27 6.01
C THR A 61 -27.22 -2.56 7.43
N THR A 62 -26.76 -3.68 8.00
CA THR A 62 -26.96 -3.99 9.43
C THR A 62 -25.87 -3.29 10.24
N GLY A 63 -26.14 -2.75 11.44
CA GLY A 63 -25.11 -2.08 12.26
C GLY A 63 -23.86 -2.93 12.53
N ARG A 64 -23.99 -4.26 12.56
CA ARG A 64 -22.85 -5.20 12.63
C ARG A 64 -22.01 -5.20 11.34
N GLN A 65 -22.64 -5.10 10.18
CA GLN A 65 -21.92 -4.99 8.89
C GLN A 65 -21.20 -3.65 8.78
N GLU A 66 -21.81 -2.57 9.26
CA GLU A 66 -21.15 -1.25 9.31
C GLU A 66 -19.93 -1.26 10.22
N LEU A 67 -20.01 -1.90 11.40
CA LEU A 67 -18.86 -2.08 12.29
C LEU A 67 -17.74 -2.91 11.67
N VAL A 68 -18.08 -4.00 10.98
CA VAL A 68 -17.09 -4.83 10.27
C VAL A 68 -16.44 -4.03 9.13
N PHE A 69 -17.22 -3.25 8.38
CA PHE A 69 -16.70 -2.35 7.34
C PHE A 69 -15.80 -1.26 7.91
N ALA A 70 -16.19 -0.66 9.04
CA ALA A 70 -15.39 0.34 9.73
C ALA A 70 -14.05 -0.27 10.21
N GLY A 71 -14.09 -1.46 10.81
CA GLY A 71 -12.89 -2.20 11.23
C GLY A 71 -11.99 -2.58 10.04
N ALA A 72 -12.58 -3.02 8.93
CA ALA A 72 -11.84 -3.33 7.71
C ALA A 72 -11.22 -2.09 7.05
N GLY A 73 -11.93 -0.95 7.05
CA GLY A 73 -11.39 0.32 6.58
C GLY A 73 -10.26 0.85 7.47
N LEU A 74 -10.45 0.77 8.79
CA LEU A 74 -9.42 1.17 9.76
C LEU A 74 -8.16 0.31 9.62
N CYS A 75 -8.32 -1.02 9.57
CA CYS A 75 -7.20 -1.94 9.51
C CYS A 75 -6.55 -1.98 8.11
N GLY A 76 -7.36 -2.08 7.06
CA GLY A 76 -6.87 -2.26 5.70
C GLY A 76 -6.43 -0.97 5.03
N VAL A 77 -7.06 0.17 5.33
CA VAL A 77 -6.79 1.44 4.64
C VAL A 77 -6.08 2.42 5.55
N CYS A 78 -6.58 2.70 6.76
CA CYS A 78 -5.95 3.69 7.64
C CYS A 78 -4.56 3.23 8.11
N LEU A 79 -4.44 2.02 8.66
CA LEU A 79 -3.15 1.50 9.09
C LEU A 79 -2.19 1.34 7.92
N TYR A 80 -2.66 0.81 6.78
CA TYR A 80 -1.84 0.69 5.56
C TYR A 80 -1.23 2.04 5.17
N TYR A 81 -2.06 3.08 5.00
CA TYR A 81 -1.56 4.40 4.61
C TYR A 81 -0.68 4.99 5.71
N LEU A 82 -0.99 4.79 6.99
CA LEU A 82 -0.15 5.30 8.07
C LEU A 82 1.25 4.68 8.02
N LEU A 83 1.33 3.35 7.93
CA LEU A 83 2.59 2.62 7.83
C LEU A 83 3.34 2.98 6.54
N GLU A 84 2.63 3.19 5.43
CA GLU A 84 3.20 3.63 4.16
C GLU A 84 3.81 5.03 4.27
N ASN A 85 3.12 5.99 4.87
CA ASN A 85 3.66 7.34 5.08
C ASN A 85 4.87 7.31 6.04
N ILE A 86 4.83 6.49 7.10
CA ILE A 86 5.98 6.31 8.00
C ILE A 86 7.16 5.68 7.24
N ALA A 87 6.93 4.63 6.44
CA ALA A 87 7.98 4.03 5.62
C ALA A 87 8.58 5.05 4.64
N LEU A 88 7.74 5.92 4.06
CA LEU A 88 8.20 7.03 3.24
C LEU A 88 8.99 8.07 4.02
N THR A 89 8.85 8.21 5.34
CA THR A 89 9.79 9.06 6.12
C THR A 89 11.14 8.36 6.30
N CYS A 90 11.15 7.05 6.59
CA CYS A 90 12.36 6.28 6.89
C CYS A 90 13.18 5.88 5.64
N THR A 91 12.57 5.79 4.45
CA THR A 91 13.26 5.32 3.24
C THR A 91 12.85 6.12 1.99
N MET A 92 13.43 5.78 0.84
CA MET A 92 13.10 6.39 -0.46
C MET A 92 11.79 5.84 -1.03
N ALA A 93 11.07 6.66 -1.81
CA ALA A 93 9.84 6.26 -2.50
C ALA A 93 10.02 5.03 -3.39
N SER A 94 11.18 4.89 -4.04
CA SER A 94 11.55 3.69 -4.81
C SER A 94 11.56 2.43 -3.95
N ASN A 95 12.18 2.48 -2.78
CA ASN A 95 12.29 1.34 -1.87
C ASN A 95 10.91 0.92 -1.34
N VAL A 96 10.07 1.88 -0.95
CA VAL A 96 8.67 1.61 -0.53
C VAL A 96 7.89 0.92 -1.64
N GLY A 97 7.98 1.41 -2.89
CA GLY A 97 7.28 0.81 -4.03
C GLY A 97 7.69 -0.64 -4.31
N VAL A 98 8.98 -0.98 -4.13
CA VAL A 98 9.45 -2.36 -4.29
C VAL A 98 8.93 -3.26 -3.15
N ILE A 99 8.90 -2.77 -1.91
CA ILE A 99 8.35 -3.51 -0.77
C ILE A 99 6.85 -3.80 -0.98
N ILE A 100 6.08 -2.79 -1.44
CA ILE A 100 4.64 -2.95 -1.73
C ILE A 100 4.42 -3.96 -2.86
N SER A 101 5.33 -4.06 -3.82
CA SER A 101 5.25 -5.06 -4.90
C SER A 101 5.31 -6.51 -4.39
N VAL A 102 5.74 -6.72 -3.13
CA VAL A 102 5.71 -8.04 -2.48
C VAL A 102 4.44 -8.28 -1.66
N ALA A 103 3.64 -7.25 -1.38
CA ALA A 103 2.36 -7.40 -0.68
C ALA A 103 1.42 -8.46 -1.30
N PRO A 104 1.29 -8.61 -2.63
CA PRO A 104 0.46 -9.67 -3.23
C PRO A 104 0.88 -11.08 -2.81
N PHE A 105 2.17 -11.32 -2.56
CA PHE A 105 2.65 -12.62 -2.11
C PHE A 105 2.16 -12.92 -0.68
N PHE A 106 2.27 -11.96 0.23
CA PHE A 106 1.72 -12.08 1.57
C PHE A 106 0.20 -12.26 1.53
N THR A 107 -0.49 -11.52 0.66
CA THR A 107 -1.94 -11.67 0.45
C THR A 107 -2.30 -13.09 0.02
N VAL A 108 -1.56 -13.69 -0.91
CA VAL A 108 -1.79 -15.08 -1.35
C VAL A 108 -1.54 -16.08 -0.22
N ILE A 109 -0.45 -15.93 0.54
CA ILE A 109 -0.13 -16.81 1.68
C ILE A 109 -1.22 -16.72 2.75
N LEU A 110 -1.59 -15.50 3.15
CA LEU A 110 -2.64 -15.28 4.15
C LEU A 110 -4.00 -15.79 3.63
N SER A 111 -4.32 -15.58 2.35
CA SER A 111 -5.55 -16.13 1.76
C SER A 111 -5.57 -17.66 1.85
N HIS A 112 -4.47 -18.33 1.51
CA HIS A 112 -4.39 -19.78 1.62
C HIS A 112 -4.55 -20.26 3.09
N LEU A 113 -3.93 -19.56 4.05
CA LEU A 113 -4.01 -19.90 5.48
C LEU A 113 -5.40 -19.65 6.09
N PHE A 114 -6.03 -18.51 5.80
CA PHE A 114 -7.28 -18.08 6.43
C PHE A 114 -8.54 -18.45 5.64
N LEU A 115 -8.51 -18.36 4.31
CA LEU A 115 -9.65 -18.69 3.45
C LEU A 115 -9.68 -20.18 3.04
N LYS A 116 -8.68 -20.98 3.45
CA LYS A 116 -8.56 -22.42 3.09
C LYS A 116 -8.79 -22.65 1.59
N GLN A 117 -8.22 -21.80 0.74
CA GLN A 117 -8.24 -22.01 -0.70
C GLN A 117 -7.46 -23.30 -1.02
N GLU A 118 -8.09 -24.26 -1.70
CA GLU A 118 -7.50 -25.58 -2.01
C GLU A 118 -6.34 -25.54 -3.03
N GLU A 119 -5.97 -24.36 -3.54
CA GLU A 119 -4.85 -24.20 -4.45
C GLU A 119 -3.53 -24.37 -3.70
N LYS A 120 -2.96 -25.58 -3.82
CA LYS A 120 -1.61 -25.90 -3.33
C LYS A 120 -0.62 -24.88 -3.90
N LEU A 121 0.03 -24.14 -3.00
CA LEU A 121 1.13 -23.23 -3.35
C LEU A 121 2.24 -24.04 -4.06
N GLY A 122 2.31 -23.91 -5.38
CA GLY A 122 3.27 -24.64 -6.21
C GLY A 122 4.70 -24.10 -6.05
N ALA A 123 5.70 -24.91 -6.42
CA ALA A 123 7.12 -24.56 -6.31
C ALA A 123 7.49 -23.22 -7.01
N GLY A 124 6.77 -22.85 -8.07
CA GLY A 124 6.95 -21.56 -8.77
C GLY A 124 6.68 -20.33 -7.90
N PHE A 125 5.75 -20.42 -6.94
CA PHE A 125 5.47 -19.33 -5.99
C PHE A 125 6.67 -19.07 -5.08
N PHE A 126 7.29 -20.14 -4.57
CA PHE A 126 8.46 -20.03 -3.69
C PHE A 126 9.67 -19.46 -4.44
N VAL A 127 9.90 -19.89 -5.68
CA VAL A 127 10.96 -19.32 -6.54
C VAL A 127 10.71 -17.83 -6.78
N GLY A 128 9.49 -17.44 -7.14
CA GLY A 128 9.12 -16.03 -7.32
C GLY A 128 9.33 -15.19 -6.05
N PHE A 129 8.99 -15.74 -4.88
CA PHE A 129 9.22 -15.10 -3.58
C PHE A 129 10.72 -14.86 -3.32
N VAL A 130 11.56 -15.89 -3.50
CA VAL A 130 13.01 -15.75 -3.31
C VAL A 130 13.60 -14.72 -4.26
N VAL A 131 13.19 -14.72 -5.53
CA VAL A 131 13.64 -13.73 -6.53
C VAL A 131 13.20 -12.31 -6.15
N ALA A 132 11.96 -12.13 -5.71
CA ALA A 132 11.45 -10.83 -5.27
C ALA A 132 12.18 -10.31 -4.02
N MET A 133 12.46 -11.19 -3.06
CA MET A 133 13.24 -10.85 -1.86
C MET A 133 14.68 -10.49 -2.20
N ALA A 134 15.31 -11.21 -3.13
CA ALA A 134 16.63 -10.86 -3.63
C ALA A 134 16.63 -9.49 -4.34
N GLY A 135 15.59 -9.19 -5.13
CA GLY A 135 15.41 -7.88 -5.76
C GLY A 135 15.29 -6.73 -4.74
N ILE A 136 14.48 -6.92 -3.68
CA ILE A 136 14.37 -5.95 -2.58
C ILE A 136 15.70 -5.74 -1.86
N ALA A 137 16.41 -6.83 -1.57
CA ALA A 137 17.72 -6.77 -0.93
C ALA A 137 18.70 -5.97 -1.80
N LEU A 138 18.78 -6.27 -3.10
CA LEU A 138 19.66 -5.56 -4.04
C LEU A 138 19.34 -4.07 -4.15
N ILE A 139 18.06 -3.69 -4.23
CA ILE A 139 17.65 -2.29 -4.31
C ILE A 139 17.93 -1.57 -2.98
N SER A 140 17.65 -2.22 -1.85
CA SER A 140 17.96 -1.69 -0.52
C SER A 140 19.48 -1.46 -0.33
N PHE A 141 20.30 -2.40 -0.79
CA PHE A 141 21.76 -2.30 -0.69
C PHE A 141 22.40 -1.35 -1.71
N ASN A 142 21.79 -1.12 -2.87
CA ASN A 142 22.32 -0.16 -3.87
C ASN A 142 21.96 1.30 -3.53
N GLY A 143 20.87 1.53 -2.78
CA GLY A 143 20.55 2.86 -2.23
C GLY A 143 21.35 3.22 -0.96
N ALA A 144 21.89 2.21 -0.27
CA ALA A 144 22.75 2.37 0.89
C ALA A 144 24.21 2.15 0.49
N ALA A 145 24.88 3.21 0.05
CA ALA A 145 26.32 3.28 0.28
C ALA A 145 26.52 3.09 1.79
N VAL A 146 27.02 1.91 2.14
CA VAL A 146 27.36 1.35 3.45
C VAL A 146 27.62 2.41 4.53
N GLU A 147 26.56 2.84 5.22
CA GLU A 147 26.63 3.18 6.64
C GLU A 147 25.95 2.04 7.40
N LEU A 148 26.74 0.98 7.64
CA LEU A 148 26.41 -0.05 8.61
C LEU A 148 26.48 0.59 10.00
N SER A 149 25.44 1.33 10.40
CA SER A 149 25.19 1.62 11.82
C SER A 149 24.67 0.33 12.48
N PRO A 150 25.44 -0.33 13.37
CA PRO A 150 25.08 -1.63 13.95
C PRO A 150 24.07 -1.53 15.10
N ALA A 151 23.30 -0.45 15.19
CA ALA A 151 22.40 -0.20 16.32
C ALA A 151 21.07 0.35 15.82
N GLY A 152 19.98 -0.18 16.39
CA GLY A 152 18.61 0.17 16.02
C GLY A 152 18.34 1.68 16.09
N GLY A 153 18.01 2.24 14.93
CA GLY A 153 17.43 3.56 14.77
C GLY A 153 16.16 3.46 13.93
N PHE A 154 15.18 2.69 14.39
CA PHE A 154 13.80 2.86 13.92
C PHE A 154 13.36 4.24 14.44
N CYS A 155 13.44 5.28 13.61
CA CYS A 155 13.04 6.66 13.89
C CYS A 155 13.87 7.43 14.94
N ALA A 156 14.97 8.07 14.50
CA ALA A 156 15.54 9.29 15.10
C ALA A 156 16.32 9.96 13.96
N ASP A 157 16.13 11.20 13.52
CA ASP A 157 15.54 12.42 14.07
C ASP A 157 15.05 13.30 12.89
N PRO A 158 14.06 14.20 13.04
CA PRO A 158 14.00 15.42 12.25
C PRO A 158 14.70 16.55 13.03
N ALA A 159 15.83 17.00 12.51
CA ALA A 159 16.34 18.35 12.79
C ALA A 159 15.78 19.32 11.74
#